data_AF-A0A915JSG2-F1
#
_entry.id   AF-A0A915JSG2-F1
#
_cell.length_a   1.000
_cell.length_b   1.000
_cell.length_c   1.000
_cell.angle_alpha   90.00
_cell.angle_beta   90.00
_cell.angle_gamma   90.00
#
_symmetry.space_group_name_H-M   'P 1'
#
loop_
_entity.id
_entity.type
_entity.pdbx_description
1 polymer ?
#
loop_
_entity_poly.entity_id
_entity_poly.type
_entity_poly.pdbx_seq_one_letter_code
_entity_poly.pdbx_strand_id
1 'polypeptide(L)'
;MFGGHGYQPEIQDMHGIFLASGPAFKRNLMEPLRISTKDIYMIAASILKLNPAPNNGSREILSLILTDYGNADYTFTVWFSVSVAVVIFSIFNYSLYLCCTKSMSKKTNHFRMMNDDGEKIVKKLKPEHFMNSSIITLRSRKIKFLCHICQQMAKHERPRVGFTKAT
;
A
#
# COMPACT_ATOMS: atom_id res chain seq x y z
N MET A 1 -28.31 -65.19 14.60
CA MET A 1 -28.93 -63.86 14.39
C MET A 1 -28.12 -63.15 13.33
N PHE A 2 -28.73 -62.67 12.24
CA PHE A 2 -28.05 -61.91 11.21
C PHE A 2 -28.44 -60.43 11.34
N GLY A 3 -27.46 -59.53 11.33
CA GLY A 3 -27.68 -58.09 11.23
C GLY A 3 -27.69 -57.66 9.76
N GLY A 4 -28.59 -56.77 9.39
CA GLY A 4 -28.69 -56.19 8.04
C GLY A 4 -28.82 -54.68 8.09
N HIS A 5 -28.34 -54.00 7.04
CA HIS A 5 -28.40 -52.55 6.88
C HIS A 5 -28.55 -52.18 5.40
N GLY A 6 -28.69 -50.90 5.09
CA GLY A 6 -28.85 -50.41 3.70
C GLY A 6 -30.29 -50.30 3.23
N TYR A 7 -31.25 -50.42 4.15
CA TYR A 7 -32.64 -50.10 3.91
C TYR A 7 -32.85 -48.58 3.80
N GLN A 8 -34.09 -48.16 3.57
CA GLN A 8 -34.48 -46.75 3.46
C GLN A 8 -34.06 -45.95 4.71
N PRO A 9 -33.43 -44.76 4.56
CA PRO A 9 -32.95 -43.96 5.69
C PRO A 9 -34.04 -43.47 6.64
N GLU A 10 -35.30 -43.46 6.21
CA GLU A 10 -36.45 -43.04 7.02
C GLU A 10 -36.84 -44.08 8.08
N ILE A 11 -36.31 -45.31 7.96
CA ILE A 11 -36.54 -46.39 8.93
C ILE A 11 -35.71 -46.08 10.17
N GLN A 12 -36.38 -46.04 11.33
CA GLN A 12 -35.77 -45.67 12.60
C GLN A 12 -34.55 -46.53 12.95
N ASP A 13 -34.56 -47.83 12.62
CA ASP A 13 -33.44 -48.75 12.85
C ASP A 13 -32.18 -48.38 12.04
N MET A 14 -32.33 -47.60 10.97
CA MET A 14 -31.22 -47.10 10.13
C MET A 14 -30.71 -45.72 10.57
N HIS A 15 -31.35 -45.08 11.57
CA HIS A 15 -30.92 -43.77 12.04
C HIS A 15 -29.60 -43.85 12.83
N GLY A 16 -28.70 -42.92 12.53
CA GLY A 16 -27.47 -42.71 13.30
C GLY A 16 -27.68 -41.83 14.53
N ILE A 17 -26.64 -41.73 15.36
CA ILE A 17 -26.60 -40.81 16.51
C ILE A 17 -25.72 -39.61 16.14
N PHE A 18 -26.23 -38.41 16.39
CA PHE A 18 -25.46 -37.17 16.29
C PHE A 18 -25.34 -36.53 17.67
N LEU A 19 -24.11 -36.46 18.19
CA LEU A 19 -23.78 -35.81 19.45
C LEU A 19 -22.68 -34.78 19.20
N ALA A 20 -22.93 -33.54 19.60
CA ALA A 20 -22.00 -32.44 19.44
C ALA A 20 -21.85 -31.67 20.75
N SER A 21 -20.61 -31.33 21.09
CA SER A 21 -20.28 -30.52 22.26
C SER A 21 -19.08 -29.64 21.95
N GLY A 22 -19.18 -28.36 22.30
CA GLY A 22 -18.11 -27.39 22.08
C GLY A 22 -18.61 -25.95 22.13
N PRO A 23 -17.71 -24.97 22.14
CA PRO A 23 -18.06 -23.55 22.24
C PRO A 23 -18.82 -23.02 21.01
N ALA A 24 -18.63 -23.65 19.84
CA ALA A 24 -19.32 -23.28 18.60
C ALA A 24 -20.80 -23.72 18.57
N PHE A 25 -21.15 -24.75 19.35
CA PHE A 25 -22.49 -25.29 19.44
C PHE A 25 -23.31 -24.53 20.49
N LYS A 26 -24.60 -24.32 20.20
CA LYS A 26 -25.54 -23.81 21.18
C LYS A 26 -25.70 -24.83 22.32
N ARG A 27 -25.85 -24.33 23.55
CA ARG A 27 -25.98 -25.17 24.74
C ARG A 27 -27.43 -25.60 24.96
N ASN A 28 -27.62 -26.77 25.56
CA ASN A 28 -28.92 -27.29 25.99
C ASN A 28 -29.98 -27.39 24.87
N LEU A 29 -29.56 -27.64 23.63
CA LEU A 29 -30.47 -28.04 22.56
C LEU A 29 -31.03 -29.43 22.87
N MET A 30 -32.28 -29.47 23.30
CA MET A 30 -33.03 -30.71 23.58
C MET A 30 -34.15 -30.95 22.57
N GLU A 31 -34.35 -30.04 21.63
CA GLU A 31 -35.37 -30.19 20.60
C GLU A 31 -34.95 -31.23 19.54
N PRO A 32 -35.86 -32.09 19.10
CA PRO A 32 -35.57 -33.08 18.07
C PRO A 32 -35.29 -32.37 16.74
N LEU A 33 -34.02 -32.26 16.39
CA LEU A 33 -33.60 -31.72 15.10
C LEU A 33 -33.44 -32.85 14.08
N ARG A 34 -34.05 -32.68 12.91
CA ARG A 34 -33.81 -33.57 11.76
C ARG A 34 -32.49 -33.18 11.10
N ILE A 35 -31.44 -33.92 11.43
CA ILE A 35 -30.11 -33.77 10.83
C ILE A 35 -29.88 -34.95 9.91
N SER A 36 -29.46 -34.67 8.68
CA SER A 36 -29.03 -35.69 7.72
C SER A 36 -27.51 -35.73 7.62
N THR A 37 -26.95 -36.86 7.18
CA THR A 37 -25.49 -37.01 6.99
C THR A 37 -24.90 -35.97 6.04
N LYS A 38 -25.67 -35.51 5.04
CA LYS A 38 -25.28 -34.44 4.11
C LYS A 38 -25.00 -33.09 4.80
N ASP A 39 -25.60 -32.84 5.96
CA ASP A 39 -25.45 -31.57 6.69
C ASP A 39 -24.14 -31.50 7.49
N ILE A 40 -23.55 -32.67 7.80
CA ILE A 40 -22.33 -32.78 8.62
C ILE A 40 -21.16 -32.02 7.98
N TYR A 41 -21.02 -32.10 6.66
CA TYR A 41 -19.98 -31.38 5.93
C TYR A 41 -20.07 -29.87 6.16
N MET A 42 -21.28 -29.32 6.05
CA MET A 42 -21.53 -27.90 6.24
C MET A 42 -21.32 -27.46 7.70
N ILE A 43 -21.69 -28.29 8.66
CA ILE A 43 -21.43 -28.03 10.10
C ILE A 43 -19.93 -27.96 10.34
N ALA A 44 -19.17 -28.94 9.86
CA ALA A 44 -17.72 -28.97 10.02
C ALA A 44 -17.02 -27.78 9.36
N ALA A 45 -17.39 -27.46 8.11
CA ALA A 45 -16.84 -26.31 7.39
C ALA A 45 -17.10 -24.98 8.14
N SER A 46 -18.31 -24.82 8.69
CA SER A 46 -18.70 -23.62 9.42
C SER A 46 -17.90 -23.45 10.73
N ILE A 47 -17.70 -24.54 11.47
CA ILE A 47 -16.89 -24.52 12.71
C ILE A 47 -15.43 -24.18 12.41
N LEU A 48 -14.90 -24.69 11.30
CA LEU A 48 -13.54 -24.42 10.83
C LEU A 48 -13.39 -23.06 10.12
N LYS A 49 -14.48 -22.28 10.00
CA LYS A 49 -14.51 -21.00 9.28
C LYS A 49 -14.03 -21.11 7.83
N LEU A 50 -14.38 -22.22 7.17
CA LEU A 50 -14.10 -22.45 5.76
C LEU A 50 -15.31 -22.05 4.90
N ASN A 51 -15.05 -21.60 3.67
CA ASN A 51 -16.11 -21.46 2.69
C ASN A 51 -16.48 -22.84 2.13
N PRO A 52 -17.68 -23.38 2.40
CA PRO A 52 -18.06 -24.70 1.94
C PRO A 52 -18.19 -24.74 0.42
N ALA A 53 -17.72 -25.82 -0.20
CA ALA A 53 -17.99 -26.10 -1.61
C ALA A 53 -19.49 -26.38 -1.84
N PRO A 54 -20.00 -26.28 -3.09
CA PRO A 54 -21.39 -26.62 -3.39
C PRO A 54 -21.75 -28.02 -2.91
N ASN A 55 -22.78 -28.12 -2.07
CA ASN A 55 -23.21 -29.38 -1.46
C ASN A 55 -24.73 -29.34 -1.17
N ASN A 56 -25.31 -30.49 -0.83
CA ASN A 56 -26.75 -30.65 -0.60
C ASN A 56 -27.19 -30.44 0.87
N GLY A 57 -26.29 -29.95 1.73
CA GLY A 57 -26.59 -29.66 3.13
C GLY A 57 -27.50 -28.44 3.28
N SER A 58 -28.31 -28.43 4.34
CA SER A 58 -29.20 -27.30 4.65
C SER A 58 -28.47 -26.23 5.47
N ARG A 59 -28.57 -24.98 5.01
CA ARG A 59 -28.08 -23.79 5.73
C ARG A 59 -28.91 -23.47 6.98
N GLU A 60 -30.17 -23.90 7.01
CA GLU A 60 -31.10 -23.66 8.11
C GLU A 60 -30.67 -24.42 9.37
N ILE A 61 -30.11 -25.62 9.21
CA ILE A 61 -29.62 -26.43 10.33
C ILE A 61 -28.46 -25.73 11.05
N LEU A 62 -27.63 -24.99 10.33
CA LEU A 62 -26.49 -24.29 10.90
C LEU A 62 -26.92 -23.16 11.83
N SER A 63 -27.94 -22.38 11.46
CA SER A 63 -28.46 -21.31 12.33
C SER A 63 -29.17 -21.87 13.57
N LEU A 64 -29.71 -23.10 13.48
CA LEU A 64 -30.33 -23.78 14.60
C LEU A 64 -29.29 -24.31 15.60
N ILE A 65 -28.21 -24.93 15.12
CA ILE A 65 -27.23 -25.67 15.93
C ILE A 65 -26.05 -24.80 16.42
N LEU A 66 -25.60 -23.84 15.61
CA LEU A 66 -24.37 -23.08 15.87
C LEU A 66 -24.67 -21.69 16.46
N THR A 67 -23.77 -21.21 17.31
CA THR A 67 -23.91 -19.90 17.99
C THR A 67 -23.46 -18.72 17.10
N ASP A 68 -22.52 -18.94 16.17
CA ASP A 68 -21.83 -17.89 15.39
C ASP A 68 -22.14 -17.95 13.87
N TYR A 69 -23.23 -18.60 13.49
CA TYR A 69 -23.58 -18.76 12.07
C TYR A 69 -24.29 -17.51 11.52
N GLY A 70 -23.59 -16.76 10.64
CA GLY A 70 -24.11 -15.54 10.00
C GLY A 70 -23.15 -14.34 10.03
N ASN A 71 -22.05 -14.41 10.79
CA ASN A 71 -21.08 -13.32 10.89
C ASN A 71 -20.02 -13.32 9.76
N ALA A 72 -20.21 -14.15 8.73
CA ALA A 72 -19.16 -14.52 7.79
C ALA A 72 -19.19 -13.85 6.41
N ASP A 73 -20.11 -12.94 6.12
CA ASP A 73 -20.12 -12.20 4.86
C ASP A 73 -19.17 -10.98 4.90
N TYR A 74 -17.89 -11.25 5.20
CA TYR A 74 -16.83 -10.23 5.25
C TYR A 74 -16.30 -9.83 3.87
N THR A 75 -16.65 -10.55 2.81
CA THR A 75 -16.07 -10.34 1.48
C THR A 75 -16.31 -8.91 0.99
N PHE A 76 -17.57 -8.45 0.93
CA PHE A 76 -17.88 -7.12 0.40
C PHE A 76 -17.33 -5.98 1.27
N THR A 77 -17.49 -6.08 2.59
CA THR A 77 -17.02 -5.08 3.55
C THR A 77 -15.49 -4.95 3.53
N VAL A 78 -14.77 -6.09 3.42
CA VAL A 78 -13.30 -6.09 3.31
C VAL A 78 -12.86 -5.48 1.97
N TRP A 79 -13.47 -5.87 0.85
CA TRP A 79 -13.14 -5.28 -0.45
C TRP A 79 -13.39 -3.77 -0.51
N PHE A 80 -14.51 -3.30 0.05
CA PHE A 80 -14.82 -1.87 0.10
C PHE A 80 -13.82 -1.10 0.97
N SER A 81 -13.50 -1.62 2.16
CA SER A 81 -12.53 -0.97 3.06
C SER A 81 -11.13 -0.88 2.45
N VAL A 82 -10.65 -1.93 1.77
CA VAL A 82 -9.37 -1.93 1.05
C VAL A 82 -9.39 -0.89 -0.09
N SER A 83 -10.47 -0.85 -0.87
CA SER A 83 -10.60 0.08 -2.00
C SER A 83 -10.56 1.54 -1.53
N VAL A 84 -11.27 1.88 -0.46
CA VAL A 84 -11.27 3.22 0.14
C VAL A 84 -9.87 3.60 0.64
N ALA A 85 -9.16 2.68 1.31
CA ALA A 85 -7.81 2.93 1.79
C ALA A 85 -6.82 3.22 0.65
N VAL A 86 -6.91 2.50 -0.48
CA VAL A 86 -6.07 2.73 -1.66
C VAL A 86 -6.33 4.09 -2.28
N VAL A 87 -7.60 4.51 -2.38
CA VAL A 87 -7.97 5.83 -2.90
C VAL A 87 -7.43 6.94 -2.01
N ILE A 88 -7.59 6.82 -0.69
CA ILE A 88 -7.07 7.81 0.28
C ILE A 88 -5.55 7.92 0.18
N PHE A 89 -4.85 6.79 0.14
CA PHE A 89 -3.39 6.77 0.00
C PHE A 89 -2.96 7.44 -1.30
N SER A 90 -3.65 7.17 -2.40
CA SER A 90 -3.35 7.77 -3.71
C SER A 90 -3.56 9.29 -3.69
N ILE A 91 -4.66 9.77 -3.09
CA ILE A 91 -4.92 11.21 -2.94
C ILE A 91 -3.85 11.88 -2.08
N PHE A 92 -3.43 11.24 -0.99
CA PHE A 92 -2.39 11.76 -0.12
C PHE A 92 -1.04 11.86 -0.83
N ASN A 93 -0.62 10.80 -1.55
CA ASN A 93 0.61 10.81 -2.35
C ASN A 93 0.57 11.85 -3.47
N TYR A 94 -0.57 11.99 -4.17
CA TYR A 94 -0.75 12.99 -5.22
C TYR A 94 -0.71 14.42 -4.67
N SER A 95 -1.32 14.65 -3.50
CA SER A 95 -1.28 15.94 -2.81
C SER A 95 0.13 16.32 -2.38
N LEU A 96 0.91 15.34 -1.87
CA LEU A 96 2.32 15.53 -1.56
C LEU A 96 3.14 15.81 -2.81
N TYR A 97 2.92 15.07 -3.90
CA TYR A 97 3.57 15.30 -5.19
C TYR A 97 3.33 16.71 -5.73
N LEU A 98 2.07 17.18 -5.70
CA LEU A 98 1.71 18.54 -6.08
C LEU A 98 2.32 19.60 -5.14
N CYS A 99 2.36 19.33 -3.84
CA CYS A 99 3.00 20.21 -2.87
C CYS A 99 4.50 20.35 -3.16
N CYS A 100 5.19 19.22 -3.41
CA CYS A 100 6.61 19.20 -3.74
C CYS A 100 6.91 19.96 -5.04
N THR A 101 6.12 19.78 -6.09
CA THR A 101 6.34 20.49 -7.36
C THR A 101 6.07 22.00 -7.26
N LYS A 102 5.02 22.43 -6.53
CA LYS A 102 4.77 23.86 -6.25
C LYS A 102 5.85 24.47 -5.36
N SER A 103 6.31 23.75 -4.34
CA SER A 103 7.40 24.18 -3.45
C SER A 103 8.71 24.35 -4.21
N MET A 104 9.06 23.38 -5.07
CA MET A 104 10.24 23.45 -5.94
C MET A 104 10.11 24.57 -6.98
N SER A 105 8.93 24.76 -7.59
CA SER A 105 8.67 25.87 -8.51
C SER A 105 8.85 27.24 -7.85
N LYS A 106 8.35 27.42 -6.61
CA LYS A 106 8.56 28.65 -5.83
C LYS A 106 10.05 28.92 -5.57
N LYS A 107 10.82 27.88 -5.25
CA LYS A 107 12.28 27.98 -5.03
C LYS A 107 13.05 28.32 -6.31
N THR A 108 12.68 27.72 -7.44
CA THR A 108 13.27 28.04 -8.76
C THR A 108 12.95 29.46 -9.20
N ASN A 109 11.72 29.93 -9.02
CA ASN A 109 11.33 31.32 -9.34
C ASN A 109 12.07 32.34 -8.47
N HIS A 110 12.27 32.05 -7.18
CA HIS A 110 13.06 32.91 -6.29
C HIS A 110 14.54 32.99 -6.74
N PHE A 111 15.16 31.85 -7.09
CA PHE A 111 16.53 31.84 -7.60
C PHE A 111 16.67 32.59 -8.93
N ARG A 112 15.67 32.46 -9.82
CA ARG A 112 15.62 33.21 -11.08
C ARG A 112 15.54 34.72 -10.86
N MET A 113 14.72 35.19 -9.91
CA MET A 113 14.66 36.63 -9.58
C MET A 113 16.00 37.16 -9.05
N MET A 114 16.72 36.39 -8.23
CA MET A 114 18.05 36.79 -7.73
C MET A 114 19.08 36.92 -8.85
N ASN A 115 19.00 36.08 -9.89
CA ASN A 115 19.86 36.18 -11.06
C ASN A 115 19.50 37.41 -11.92
N ASP A 116 18.21 37.70 -12.10
CA ASP A 116 17.74 38.87 -12.85
C ASP A 116 18.16 40.18 -12.16
N ASP A 117 18.10 40.23 -10.83
CA ASP A 117 18.57 41.37 -10.03
C ASP A 117 20.10 41.52 -10.10
N GLY A 118 20.84 40.41 -10.04
CA GLY A 118 22.29 40.40 -10.24
C GLY A 118 22.70 40.91 -11.62
N GLU A 119 22.01 40.48 -12.68
CA GLU A 119 22.25 40.94 -14.05
C GLU A 119 21.94 42.43 -14.21
N LYS A 120 20.86 42.94 -13.59
CA LYS A 120 20.55 44.37 -13.58
C LYS A 120 21.62 45.19 -12.87
N ILE A 121 22.18 44.70 -11.76
CA ILE A 121 23.28 45.37 -11.05
C ILE A 121 24.53 45.44 -11.94
N VAL A 122 24.89 44.35 -12.60
CA VAL A 122 26.03 44.29 -13.53
C VAL A 122 25.83 45.24 -14.72
N LYS A 123 24.64 45.32 -15.29
CA LYS A 123 24.34 46.26 -16.39
C LYS A 123 24.33 47.72 -15.97
N LYS A 124 24.02 48.01 -14.69
CA LYS A 124 24.04 49.37 -14.14
C LYS A 124 25.46 49.86 -13.83
N LEU A 125 26.43 48.95 -13.73
CA LEU A 125 27.84 49.24 -13.68
C LEU A 125 28.36 49.54 -15.09
N LYS A 126 28.31 50.83 -15.46
CA LYS A 126 28.92 51.36 -16.68
C LYS A 126 30.46 51.18 -16.66
N PRO A 127 31.09 50.66 -17.73
CA PRO A 127 32.54 50.44 -17.79
C PRO A 127 33.27 51.74 -18.13
N GLU A 128 33.11 52.78 -17.32
CA GLU A 128 33.76 54.08 -17.59
C GLU A 128 34.70 54.55 -16.47
N HIS A 129 35.24 53.60 -15.69
CA HIS A 129 36.36 53.87 -14.77
C HIS A 129 37.37 52.71 -14.63
N PHE A 130 37.50 51.86 -15.65
CA PHE A 130 38.56 50.85 -15.66
C PHE A 130 39.29 50.80 -16.99
N MET A 131 39.90 51.92 -17.38
CA MET A 131 41.21 51.96 -18.01
C MET A 131 41.70 53.41 -18.04
N ASN A 132 42.91 53.62 -17.51
CA ASN A 132 43.66 54.89 -17.37
C ASN A 132 43.15 55.81 -16.23
N SER A 133 43.94 56.13 -15.21
CA SER A 133 45.39 56.31 -15.20
C SER A 133 45.98 56.00 -13.83
N SER A 134 47.20 55.47 -13.85
CA SER A 134 48.22 55.63 -12.81
C SER A 134 47.89 55.04 -11.44
N ILE A 135 48.28 53.79 -11.21
CA ILE A 135 49.15 53.38 -10.09
C ILE A 135 49.69 51.99 -10.47
N ILE A 136 50.80 52.02 -11.19
CA ILE A 136 51.79 50.95 -11.13
C ILE A 136 52.30 50.91 -9.69
N THR A 137 52.59 49.71 -9.21
CA THR A 137 53.36 49.38 -7.99
C THR A 137 52.70 49.61 -6.62
N LEU A 138 52.14 48.53 -6.07
CA LEU A 138 52.52 47.97 -4.77
C LEU A 138 52.18 46.47 -4.82
N ARG A 139 53.18 45.59 -5.00
CA ARG A 139 53.76 44.79 -3.88
C ARG A 139 52.65 44.21 -2.99
N SER A 140 52.54 42.91 -2.74
CA SER A 140 53.43 41.78 -2.95
C SER A 140 52.78 40.58 -2.25
N ARG A 141 53.00 39.37 -2.77
CA ARG A 141 52.92 38.10 -2.01
C ARG A 141 51.57 37.78 -1.35
N LYS A 142 50.59 37.30 -2.12
CA LYS A 142 49.54 36.39 -1.57
C LYS A 142 48.79 35.56 -2.62
N ILE A 143 48.96 35.86 -3.90
CA ILE A 143 48.25 35.17 -4.99
C ILE A 143 48.88 33.81 -5.37
N LYS A 144 50.09 33.48 -4.87
CA LYS A 144 50.72 32.18 -5.13
C LYS A 144 50.19 31.01 -4.27
N PHE A 145 49.29 31.24 -3.30
CA PHE A 145 48.86 30.16 -2.38
C PHE A 145 47.46 29.57 -2.64
N LEU A 146 46.53 30.29 -3.29
CA LEU A 146 45.16 29.77 -3.48
C LEU A 146 44.94 28.96 -4.77
N CYS A 147 45.80 29.11 -5.79
CA CYS A 147 45.63 28.41 -7.06
C CYS A 147 45.91 26.90 -6.95
N HIS A 148 46.69 26.46 -5.96
CA HIS A 148 47.04 25.04 -5.80
C HIS A 148 45.95 24.19 -5.14
N ILE A 149 45.09 24.79 -4.31
CA ILE A 149 44.02 24.07 -3.60
C ILE A 149 42.83 23.79 -4.54
N CYS A 150 42.50 24.72 -5.44
CA CYS A 150 41.40 24.50 -6.39
C CYS A 150 41.71 23.48 -7.50
N GLN A 151 42.98 23.28 -7.87
CA GLN A 151 43.34 22.29 -8.90
C GLN A 151 43.24 20.83 -8.42
N GLN A 152 43.21 20.58 -7.11
CA GLN A 152 43.11 19.22 -6.57
C GLN A 152 41.65 18.69 -6.50
N MET A 153 40.65 19.57 -6.52
CA MET A 153 39.23 19.17 -6.39
C MET A 153 38.56 18.80 -7.73
N ALA A 154 39.21 19.05 -8.87
CA ALA A 154 38.62 18.87 -10.21
C ALA A 154 38.78 17.46 -10.83
N LYS A 155 39.32 16.47 -10.08
CA LYS A 155 39.55 15.10 -10.60
C LYS A 155 38.45 14.10 -10.33
N HIS A 156 37.41 14.45 -9.56
CA HIS A 156 36.43 13.48 -9.09
C HIS A 156 35.00 13.98 -9.33
N GLU A 157 34.51 13.87 -10.58
CA GLU A 157 33.12 13.55 -10.93
C GLU A 157 32.88 13.78 -12.44
N ARG A 158 32.76 12.68 -13.20
CA ARG A 158 31.99 12.65 -14.45
C ARG A 158 30.66 11.96 -14.16
N PRO A 159 29.57 12.35 -14.84
CA PRO A 159 28.89 11.35 -15.64
C PRO A 159 28.60 11.81 -17.08
N ARG A 160 28.58 10.82 -17.98
CA ARG A 160 28.36 10.95 -19.43
C ARG A 160 26.87 11.17 -19.71
N VAL A 161 26.55 12.14 -20.56
CA VAL A 161 25.25 12.22 -21.24
C VAL A 161 25.45 11.72 -22.68
N GLY A 162 24.85 10.57 -22.99
CA GLY A 162 24.85 9.99 -24.32
C GLY A 162 23.74 10.61 -25.18
N PHE A 163 24.14 11.26 -26.27
CA PHE A 163 23.27 11.63 -27.39
C PHE A 163 22.99 10.39 -28.26
N THR A 164 21.73 10.15 -28.63
CA THR A 164 21.41 9.45 -29.89
C THR A 164 20.25 10.16 -30.60
N LYS A 165 20.36 10.17 -31.94
CA LYS A 165 19.73 11.06 -32.92
C LYS A 165 18.32 10.61 -33.32
N ALA A 166 17.60 11.59 -33.86
CA ALA A 166 16.44 11.45 -34.72
C ALA A 166 16.73 10.64 -36.00
N THR A 167 15.80 9.75 -36.32
CA THR A 167 15.21 9.47 -37.65
C THR A 167 13.92 8.70 -37.42
#